data_AF-A0A950ZCN8-F1
#
_entry.id   AF-A0A950ZCN8-F1
#
_cell.length_a   1.000
_cell.length_b   1.000
_cell.length_c   1.000
_cell.angle_alpha   90.00
_cell.angle_beta   90.00
_cell.angle_gamma   90.00
#
_symmetry.space_group_name_H-M   'P 1'
#
loop_
_entity.id
_entity.type
_entity.pdbx_description
1 polymer ?
#
loop_
_entity_poly.entity_id
_entity_poly.type
_entity_poly.pdbx_seq_one_letter_code
_entity_poly.pdbx_strand_id
1 'polypeptide(L)'
;MRRWMVVFALLVVMPLLVVPIAAAPPAKKKPAPAPPPVPLAPQTLPHHIALFLAEISHEGARAVTFRATAVGTRFFLEEGSGVTVYVFRNGEYVKETFLPNTTLAKATKRYGVS
;
A
#
# COMPACT_ATOMS: atom_id res chain seq x y z
N MET A 1 61.76 57.54 11.77
CA MET A 1 62.76 56.50 11.42
C MET A 1 62.04 55.16 11.55
N ARG A 2 61.84 54.26 10.57
CA ARG A 2 62.41 53.88 9.26
C ARG A 2 61.19 53.48 8.38
N ARG A 3 60.91 54.04 7.20
CA ARG A 3 61.51 53.82 5.87
C ARG A 3 61.57 52.33 5.46
N TRP A 4 60.74 51.93 4.49
CA TRP A 4 60.97 51.11 3.25
C TRP A 4 59.60 50.62 2.71
N MET A 5 59.00 51.32 1.73
CA MET A 5 59.02 51.03 0.27
C MET A 5 58.45 49.63 -0.05
N VAL A 6 57.17 49.49 -0.41
CA VAL A 6 56.58 49.62 -1.79
C VAL A 6 57.38 48.86 -2.84
N VAL A 7 56.91 47.69 -3.31
CA VAL A 7 56.77 47.17 -4.70
C VAL A 7 56.07 45.78 -4.58
N PHE A 8 54.99 45.37 -5.26
CA PHE A 8 54.75 45.02 -6.68
C PHE A 8 53.25 44.68 -6.76
N ALA A 9 52.42 45.42 -7.50
CA ALA A 9 52.08 45.17 -8.90
C ALA A 9 51.24 43.88 -9.16
N LEU A 10 49.97 44.13 -9.48
CA LEU A 10 49.26 43.60 -10.67
C LEU A 10 49.08 42.07 -10.77
N LEU A 11 47.84 41.56 -10.66
CA LEU A 11 47.32 40.51 -11.57
C LEU A 11 45.82 40.18 -11.33
N VAL A 12 45.08 40.32 -12.44
CA VAL A 12 43.81 39.65 -12.80
C VAL A 12 42.53 40.03 -12.07
N VAL A 13 41.86 41.05 -12.61
CA VAL A 13 40.39 41.13 -12.59
C VAL A 13 39.86 40.08 -13.57
N MET A 14 39.35 38.97 -13.06
CA MET A 14 38.59 37.99 -13.86
C MET A 14 37.10 38.13 -13.51
N PRO A 15 36.21 38.51 -14.44
CA PRO A 15 34.79 38.49 -14.17
C PRO A 15 34.31 37.03 -14.24
N LEU A 16 33.97 36.47 -13.08
CA LEU A 16 33.31 35.16 -12.98
C LEU A 16 31.91 35.28 -13.61
N LEU A 17 31.76 34.75 -14.82
CA LEU A 17 30.50 34.70 -15.54
C LEU A 17 29.61 33.62 -14.89
N VAL A 18 28.77 34.04 -13.96
CA VAL A 18 27.78 33.18 -13.28
C VAL A 18 26.67 32.85 -14.29
N VAL A 19 26.74 31.65 -14.89
CA VAL A 19 25.65 31.11 -15.70
C VAL A 19 24.60 30.51 -14.76
N PRO A 20 23.34 31.01 -14.74
CA PRO A 20 22.28 30.37 -13.99
C PRO A 20 21.90 29.06 -14.68
N ILE A 21 22.22 27.93 -14.06
CA ILE A 21 21.70 26.62 -14.43
C ILE A 21 20.21 26.60 -14.10
N ALA A 22 19.38 26.85 -15.11
CA ALA A 22 17.94 26.66 -15.02
C ALA A 22 17.66 25.16 -14.83
N ALA A 23 17.38 24.77 -13.59
CA ALA A 23 16.91 23.43 -13.25
C ALA A 23 15.56 23.17 -13.92
N ALA A 24 15.54 22.31 -14.93
CA ALA A 24 14.31 21.83 -15.54
C ALA A 24 13.46 21.09 -14.50
N PRO A 25 12.14 21.35 -14.41
CA PRO A 25 11.27 20.67 -13.46
C PRO A 25 11.23 19.16 -13.75
N PRO A 26 11.26 18.29 -12.72
CA PRO A 26 11.20 16.85 -12.92
C PRO A 26 9.89 16.50 -13.63
N ALA A 27 10.00 15.91 -14.83
CA ALA A 27 8.88 15.39 -15.57
C ALA A 27 8.11 14.40 -14.69
N LYS A 28 6.88 14.76 -14.33
CA LYS A 28 5.95 13.90 -13.59
C LYS A 28 5.72 12.63 -14.42
N LYS A 29 6.46 11.56 -14.12
CA LYS A 29 6.18 10.22 -14.64
C LYS A 29 4.75 9.88 -14.24
N LYS A 30 3.84 9.78 -15.22
CA LYS A 30 2.50 9.25 -15.01
C LYS A 30 2.65 7.85 -14.38
N PRO A 31 1.97 7.56 -13.25
CA PRO A 31 1.95 6.22 -12.70
C PRO A 31 1.45 5.25 -13.78
N ALA A 32 2.15 4.14 -13.95
CA ALA A 32 1.71 3.07 -14.82
C ALA A 32 0.32 2.55 -14.35
N PRO A 33 -0.57 2.11 -15.27
CA PRO A 33 -1.85 1.55 -14.89
C PRO A 33 -1.64 0.35 -13.96
N ALA A 34 -2.31 0.36 -12.81
CA ALA A 34 -2.26 -0.78 -11.88
C ALA A 34 -2.78 -2.04 -12.58
N PRO A 35 -2.14 -3.20 -12.41
CA PRO A 35 -2.59 -4.45 -13.01
C PRO A 35 -4.03 -4.77 -12.53
N PRO A 36 -4.85 -5.41 -13.38
CA PRO A 36 -6.22 -5.75 -13.03
C PRO A 36 -6.24 -6.66 -11.78
N PRO A 37 -7.15 -6.42 -10.83
CA PRO A 37 -7.22 -7.20 -9.60
C PRO A 37 -7.64 -8.63 -9.94
N VAL A 38 -6.67 -9.54 -9.87
CA VAL A 38 -6.93 -10.98 -9.95
C VAL A 38 -7.63 -11.39 -8.65
N PRO A 39 -8.83 -12.00 -8.69
CA PRO A 39 -9.45 -12.54 -7.50
C PRO A 39 -8.54 -13.64 -6.95
N LEU A 40 -7.91 -13.36 -5.81
CA LEU A 40 -6.87 -14.19 -5.20
C LEU A 40 -7.48 -15.24 -4.25
N ALA A 41 -8.73 -15.03 -3.81
CA ALA A 41 -9.41 -15.93 -2.91
C ALA A 41 -9.55 -17.36 -3.48
N PRO A 42 -9.08 -18.39 -2.74
CA PRO A 42 -9.32 -19.77 -3.10
C PRO A 42 -10.82 -20.12 -3.02
N GLN A 43 -11.24 -21.17 -3.74
CA GLN A 43 -12.64 -21.64 -3.68
C GLN A 43 -13.01 -22.23 -2.32
N THR A 44 -12.09 -22.94 -1.69
CA THR A 44 -12.27 -23.54 -0.37
C THR A 44 -11.16 -23.07 0.56
N LEU A 45 -11.49 -22.98 1.84
CA LEU A 45 -10.58 -22.52 2.86
C LEU A 45 -10.78 -23.37 4.13
N PRO A 46 -9.76 -24.10 4.61
CA PRO A 46 -9.90 -24.92 5.81
C PRO A 46 -10.24 -24.07 7.03
N HIS A 47 -11.08 -24.59 7.94
CA HIS A 47 -11.56 -23.85 9.11
C HIS A 47 -10.44 -23.21 9.94
N HIS A 48 -9.40 -23.98 10.25
CA HIS A 48 -8.26 -23.52 11.04
C HIS A 48 -7.48 -22.38 10.35
N ILE A 49 -7.36 -22.42 9.02
CA ILE A 49 -6.75 -21.33 8.25
C ILE A 49 -7.63 -20.08 8.31
N ALA A 50 -8.96 -20.22 8.21
CA ALA A 50 -9.87 -19.08 8.28
C ALA A 50 -9.74 -18.34 9.61
N LEU A 51 -9.73 -19.10 10.71
CA LEU A 51 -9.58 -18.55 12.05
C LEU A 51 -8.21 -17.91 12.24
N PHE A 52 -7.14 -18.58 11.79
CA PHE A 52 -5.79 -18.02 11.81
C PHE A 52 -5.71 -16.69 11.05
N LEU A 53 -6.25 -16.63 9.83
CA LEU A 53 -6.29 -15.41 9.02
C LEU A 53 -7.08 -14.28 9.71
N ALA A 54 -8.20 -14.62 10.37
CA ALA A 54 -8.96 -13.65 11.15
C ALA A 54 -8.12 -13.11 12.31
N GLU A 55 -7.49 -13.99 13.10
CA GLU A 55 -6.68 -13.64 14.25
C GLU A 55 -5.50 -12.73 13.88
N ILE A 56 -4.69 -13.11 12.90
CA ILE A 56 -3.55 -12.30 12.47
C ILE A 56 -3.95 -10.97 11.85
N SER A 57 -5.17 -10.85 11.31
CA SER A 57 -5.68 -9.58 10.80
C SER A 57 -6.04 -8.59 11.92
N HIS A 58 -6.27 -9.09 13.14
CA HIS A 58 -6.55 -8.30 14.33
C HIS A 58 -5.31 -8.01 15.18
N GLU A 59 -4.28 -8.86 15.10
CA GLU A 59 -3.13 -8.84 16.03
C GLU A 59 -2.32 -7.53 15.98
N GLY A 60 -2.42 -6.73 14.90
CA GLY A 60 -1.91 -5.34 14.83
C GLY A 60 -0.37 -5.19 14.87
N ALA A 61 0.34 -6.17 15.43
CA ALA A 61 1.79 -6.25 15.51
C ALA A 61 2.45 -6.50 14.15
N ARG A 62 1.71 -7.06 13.19
CA ARG A 62 2.14 -7.22 11.80
C ARG A 62 1.14 -6.55 10.88
N ALA A 63 1.61 -5.57 10.11
CA ALA A 63 0.82 -4.95 9.05
C ALA A 63 0.60 -5.97 7.93
N VAL A 64 -0.53 -6.66 7.98
CA VAL A 64 -1.02 -7.47 6.87
C VAL A 64 -1.83 -6.60 5.92
N THR A 65 -1.66 -6.80 4.62
CA THR A 65 -2.35 -6.04 3.57
C THR A 65 -3.78 -6.52 3.30
N PHE A 66 -4.20 -7.59 3.97
CA PHE A 66 -5.55 -8.15 3.89
C PHE A 66 -6.28 -7.95 5.22
N ARG A 67 -7.61 -7.94 5.17
CA ARG A 67 -8.44 -7.98 6.37
C ARG A 67 -9.33 -9.20 6.30
N ALA A 68 -9.53 -9.85 7.44
CA ALA A 68 -10.36 -11.04 7.52
C ALA A 68 -11.20 -11.01 8.79
N THR A 69 -12.38 -11.59 8.76
CA THR A 69 -13.23 -11.71 9.96
C THR A 69 -14.14 -12.90 9.81
N ALA A 70 -14.34 -13.64 10.89
CA ALA A 70 -15.35 -14.69 10.98
C ALA A 70 -16.53 -14.18 11.83
N VAL A 71 -17.76 -14.33 11.33
CA VAL A 71 -18.99 -14.04 12.08
C VAL A 71 -19.97 -15.20 11.89
N GLY A 72 -20.30 -15.88 12.98
CA GLY A 72 -21.15 -17.07 12.96
C GLY A 72 -20.58 -18.15 12.05
N THR A 73 -21.36 -18.59 11.07
CA THR A 73 -20.97 -19.59 10.07
C THR A 73 -20.32 -18.99 8.82
N ARG A 74 -20.07 -17.68 8.78
CA ARG A 74 -19.48 -17.00 7.63
C ARG A 74 -18.09 -16.48 7.91
N PHE A 75 -17.26 -16.51 6.89
CA PHE A 75 -15.92 -15.91 6.88
C PHE A 75 -15.83 -14.87 5.76
N PHE A 76 -15.28 -13.72 6.09
CA PHE A 76 -15.14 -12.56 5.21
C PHE A 76 -13.66 -12.30 4.98
N LEU A 77 -13.26 -12.23 3.72
CA LEU A 77 -11.90 -11.88 3.31
C LEU A 77 -11.94 -10.64 2.43
N GLU A 78 -11.37 -9.54 2.92
CA GLU A 78 -11.21 -8.30 2.16
C GLU A 78 -9.97 -8.39 1.26
N GLU A 79 -10.22 -8.29 -0.04
CA GLU A 79 -9.24 -8.23 -1.11
C GLU A 79 -9.21 -6.80 -1.68
N GLY A 80 -8.16 -6.44 -2.43
CA GLY A 80 -8.00 -5.08 -2.94
C GLY A 80 -9.16 -4.55 -3.80
N SER A 81 -9.99 -5.41 -4.38
CA SER A 81 -11.14 -5.06 -5.23
C SER A 81 -12.51 -5.34 -4.62
N GLY A 82 -12.59 -5.88 -3.39
CA GLY A 82 -13.86 -6.25 -2.77
C GLY A 82 -13.74 -7.23 -1.62
N VAL A 83 -14.84 -7.89 -1.26
CA VAL A 83 -14.87 -8.88 -0.16
C VAL A 83 -15.36 -10.22 -0.68
N THR A 84 -14.59 -11.27 -0.47
CA THR A 84 -15.07 -12.65 -0.64
C THR A 84 -15.78 -13.10 0.62
N VAL A 85 -16.98 -13.65 0.45
CA VAL A 85 -17.77 -14.26 1.52
C VAL A 85 -17.71 -15.77 1.38
N TYR A 86 -17.39 -16.44 2.47
CA TYR A 86 -17.39 -17.89 2.59
C TYR A 86 -18.45 -18.35 3.60
N VAL A 87 -19.01 -19.53 3.38
CA VAL A 87 -19.94 -20.20 4.30
C VAL A 87 -19.33 -21.51 4.76
N PHE A 88 -19.44 -21.78 6.06
CA PHE A 88 -19.00 -23.02 6.67
C PHE A 88 -19.94 -24.17 6.26
N ARG A 89 -19.40 -25.16 5.53
CA ARG A 89 -20.09 -26.38 5.10
C ARG A 89 -19.15 -27.57 5.23
N ASN A 90 -19.62 -28.67 5.83
CA ASN A 90 -18.88 -29.93 5.93
C ASN A 90 -17.45 -29.81 6.50
N GLY A 91 -17.24 -28.92 7.48
CA GLY A 91 -15.92 -28.73 8.12
C GLY A 91 -15.00 -27.73 7.43
N GLU A 92 -15.43 -27.13 6.32
CA GLU A 92 -14.62 -26.17 5.56
C GLU A 92 -15.42 -24.91 5.20
N TYR A 93 -14.71 -23.82 4.94
CA TYR A 93 -15.31 -22.60 4.38
C TYR A 93 -15.33 -22.70 2.86
N VAL A 94 -16.52 -22.65 2.27
CA VAL A 94 -16.72 -22.68 0.82
C VAL A 94 -17.11 -21.29 0.34
N LYS A 95 -16.46 -20.82 -0.73
CA LYS A 95 -16.74 -19.51 -1.33
C LYS A 95 -18.20 -19.45 -1.78
N GLU A 96 -18.96 -18.53 -1.22
CA GLU A 96 -20.37 -18.30 -1.55
C GLU A 96 -20.49 -17.22 -2.62
N THR A 97 -19.85 -16.07 -2.40
CA THR A 97 -19.94 -14.94 -3.33
C THR A 97 -18.75 -14.00 -3.19
N PHE A 98 -18.47 -13.23 -4.25
CA PHE A 98 -17.54 -12.10 -4.21
C PHE A 98 -18.32 -10.81 -4.36
N LEU A 99 -18.08 -9.87 -3.45
CA LEU A 99 -18.72 -8.56 -3.40
C LEU A 99 -17.71 -7.52 -3.92
N PRO A 100 -17.73 -7.18 -5.22
CA PRO A 100 -16.83 -6.16 -5.76
C PRO A 100 -17.15 -4.79 -5.13
N ASN A 101 -16.12 -3.95 -5.01
CA ASN A 101 -16.22 -2.57 -4.50
C ASN A 101 -16.95 -2.47 -3.14
N THR A 102 -16.86 -3.53 -2.33
CA THR A 102 -17.48 -3.62 -1.01
C THR A 102 -16.40 -3.72 0.04
N THR A 103 -16.60 -3.04 1.17
CA THR A 103 -15.70 -3.11 2.34
C THR A 103 -16.14 -4.20 3.30
N LEU A 104 -15.22 -4.69 4.14
CA LEU A 104 -15.51 -5.72 5.13
C LEU A 104 -16.71 -5.35 6.02
N ALA A 105 -16.74 -4.12 6.54
CA ALA A 105 -17.85 -3.64 7.38
C ALA A 105 -19.22 -3.72 6.68
N LYS A 106 -19.29 -3.38 5.39
CA LYS A 106 -20.53 -3.45 4.61
C LYS A 106 -20.93 -4.89 4.31
N ALA A 107 -19.96 -5.76 4.02
CA ALA A 107 -20.20 -7.19 3.83
C ALA A 107 -20.70 -7.86 5.11
N THR A 108 -20.05 -7.61 6.24
CA THR A 108 -20.45 -8.16 7.55
C THR A 108 -21.82 -7.63 7.99
N LYS A 109 -22.16 -6.37 7.73
CA LYS A 109 -23.51 -5.87 8.01
C LYS A 109 -24.58 -6.57 7.17
N ARG A 110 -24.26 -6.90 5.91
CA ARG A 110 -25.21 -7.51 4.98
C ARG A 110 -25.39 -9.01 5.21
N TYR A 111 -24.32 -9.72 5.58
CA TYR A 111 -24.30 -11.18 5.67
C TYR A 111 -23.98 -11.72 7.06
N GLY A 112 -23.55 -10.89 8.01
CA GLY A 112 -23.19 -11.31 9.37
C GLY A 112 -24.38 -11.53 10.29
N VAL A 113 -25.59 -11.12 9.89
CA VAL A 113 -26.83 -11.38 10.63
C VAL A 113 -27.37 -12.73 10.16
N SER A 114 -27.11 -13.77 10.94
CA SER A 114 -27.74 -15.10 10.80
C SER A 114 -28.49 -15.40 12.08
#